data_AF-A0A958JIY2-F1
#
_entry.id   AF-A0A958JIY2-F1
#
_cell.length_a   1.000
_cell.length_b   1.000
_cell.length_c   1.000
_cell.angle_alpha   90.00
_cell.angle_beta   90.00
_cell.angle_gamma   90.00
#
_symmetry.space_group_name_H-M   'P 1'
#
loop_
_entity.id
_entity.type
_entity.pdbx_description
1 polymer ?
#
loop_
_entity_poly.entity_id
_entity_poly.type
_entity_poly.pdbx_seq_one_letter_code
_entity_poly.pdbx_strand_id
1 'polypeptide(L)'
;MKQIICSLHEEYKGACVRLTLGAQRWSTALLLLLGTVLLAGGLAEISLAQGGGPTGSFSEAAYEDDLVRNSVGNIFKLIEGAFGALIMVVAGLGAIVAAAMGAYRAALGMLVVAVGAFILRAMVSLFFGADYVDFEAT
;
A
#
# COMPACT_ATOMS: atom_id res chain seq x y z
N MET A 1 50.42 -10.09 23.42
CA MET A 1 49.04 -9.80 23.89
C MET A 1 48.25 -8.87 22.95
N LYS A 2 48.77 -7.69 22.55
CA LYS A 2 48.05 -6.76 21.64
C LYS A 2 47.64 -7.37 20.29
N GLN A 3 48.45 -8.25 19.70
CA GLN A 3 48.13 -8.86 18.40
C GLN A 3 46.89 -9.76 18.41
N ILE A 4 46.63 -10.45 19.53
CA ILE A 4 45.49 -11.38 19.66
C ILE A 4 44.17 -10.60 19.78
N ILE A 5 44.21 -9.41 20.39
CA ILE A 5 43.03 -8.55 20.54
C ILE A 5 42.62 -7.96 19.17
N CYS A 6 43.59 -7.65 18.30
CA CYS A 6 43.28 -7.14 16.96
C CYS A 6 42.63 -8.19 16.06
N SER A 7 43.06 -9.45 16.08
CA SER A 7 42.49 -10.49 15.21
C SER A 7 41.04 -10.83 15.58
N LEU A 8 40.73 -10.86 16.87
CA LEU A 8 39.36 -11.11 17.36
C LEU A 8 38.36 -10.03 16.92
N HIS A 9 38.80 -8.77 16.86
CA HIS A 9 37.94 -7.66 16.46
C HIS A 9 37.60 -7.68 14.96
N GLU A 10 38.51 -8.18 14.12
CA GLU A 10 38.27 -8.32 12.67
C GLU A 10 37.25 -9.43 12.37
N GLU A 11 37.36 -10.58 13.04
CA GLU A 11 36.39 -11.67 12.89
C GLU A 11 34.99 -11.26 13.37
N TYR A 12 34.89 -10.53 14.49
CA TYR A 12 33.61 -10.06 15.02
C TYR A 12 32.89 -9.08 14.07
N LYS A 13 33.64 -8.16 13.43
CA LYS A 13 33.07 -7.24 12.44
C LYS A 13 32.51 -7.98 11.23
N GLY A 14 33.25 -8.98 10.73
CA GLY A 14 32.80 -9.81 9.61
C GLY A 14 31.51 -10.59 9.92
N ALA A 15 31.41 -11.17 11.12
CA ALA A 15 30.22 -11.88 11.57
C ALA A 15 29.00 -10.95 11.71
N CYS A 16 29.18 -9.76 12.27
CA CYS A 16 28.10 -8.79 12.50
C CYS A 16 27.50 -8.26 11.18
N VAL A 17 28.34 -8.02 10.16
CA VAL A 17 27.87 -7.60 8.82
C VAL A 17 27.07 -8.71 8.13
N ARG A 18 27.49 -9.98 8.27
CA ARG A 18 26.73 -11.11 7.70
C ARG A 18 25.38 -11.32 8.36
N LEU A 19 25.31 -11.14 9.69
CA LEU A 19 24.06 -11.25 10.45
C LEU A 19 23.05 -10.15 10.06
N THR A 20 23.50 -8.91 9.93
CA THR A 20 22.63 -7.78 9.54
C THR A 20 22.12 -7.91 8.10
N LEU A 21 22.97 -8.30 7.15
CA LEU A 21 22.57 -8.58 5.77
C LEU A 21 21.58 -9.74 5.66
N GLY A 22 21.78 -10.79 6.47
CA GLY A 22 20.85 -11.92 6.58
C GLY A 22 19.49 -11.47 7.09
N ALA A 23 19.46 -10.76 8.23
CA ALA A 23 18.24 -10.28 8.85
C ALA A 23 17.44 -9.34 7.92
N GLN A 24 18.13 -8.47 7.18
CA GLN A 24 17.50 -7.53 6.25
C GLN A 24 16.80 -8.25 5.08
N ARG A 25 17.39 -9.31 4.53
CA ARG A 25 16.76 -10.14 3.49
C ARG A 25 15.46 -10.79 3.98
N TRP A 26 15.48 -11.34 5.18
CA TRP A 26 14.29 -11.96 5.78
C TRP A 26 13.19 -10.94 6.05
N SER A 27 13.53 -9.75 6.55
CA SER A 27 12.54 -8.68 6.78
C SER A 27 11.84 -8.26 5.49
N THR A 28 12.59 -8.06 4.40
CA THR A 28 11.99 -7.70 3.10
C THR A 28 11.14 -8.82 2.51
N ALA A 29 11.55 -10.08 2.67
CA ALA A 29 10.79 -11.22 2.20
C ALA A 29 9.48 -11.37 2.97
N LEU A 30 9.49 -11.21 4.31
CA LEU A 30 8.30 -11.30 5.15
C LEU A 30 7.28 -10.20 4.83
N LEU A 31 7.72 -8.96 4.64
CA LEU A 31 6.83 -7.85 4.27
C LEU A 31 6.18 -8.09 2.91
N LEU A 32 6.94 -8.62 1.94
CA LEU A 32 6.42 -8.94 0.62
C LEU A 32 5.41 -10.08 0.70
N LEU A 33 5.73 -11.16 1.42
CA LEU A 33 4.86 -12.33 1.56
C LEU A 33 3.56 -11.97 2.27
N LEU A 34 3.64 -11.20 3.36
CA LEU A 34 2.49 -10.67 4.08
C LEU A 34 1.63 -9.78 3.16
N GLY A 35 2.26 -8.87 2.42
CA GLY A 35 1.57 -8.01 1.45
C GLY A 35 0.83 -8.83 0.38
N THR A 36 1.48 -9.85 -0.20
CA THR A 36 0.86 -10.71 -1.21
C THR A 36 -0.30 -11.54 -0.65
N VAL A 37 -0.19 -12.03 0.59
CA VAL A 37 -1.26 -12.80 1.24
C VAL A 37 -2.47 -11.92 1.52
N LEU A 38 -2.24 -10.70 2.00
CA LEU A 38 -3.31 -9.75 2.29
C LEU A 38 -4.04 -9.32 1.00
N LEU A 39 -3.29 -9.13 -0.08
CA LEU A 39 -3.84 -8.79 -1.39
C LEU A 39 -4.61 -9.96 -2.02
N ALA A 40 -4.06 -11.17 -1.97
CA ALA A 40 -4.71 -12.39 -2.47
C ALA A 40 -5.97 -12.75 -1.67
N GLY A 41 -5.94 -12.57 -0.34
CA GLY A 41 -7.10 -12.75 0.52
C GLY A 41 -8.23 -11.78 0.17
N GLY A 42 -7.91 -10.49 0.01
CA GLY A 42 -8.90 -9.49 -0.41
C GLY A 42 -9.51 -9.78 -1.79
N LEU A 43 -8.69 -10.23 -2.76
CA LEU A 43 -9.17 -10.60 -4.10
C LEU A 43 -10.05 -11.86 -4.09
N ALA A 44 -9.76 -12.84 -3.22
CA ALA A 44 -10.53 -14.07 -3.13
C ALA A 44 -11.97 -13.83 -2.64
N GLU A 45 -12.17 -12.92 -1.68
CA GLU A 45 -13.51 -12.58 -1.20
C GLU A 45 -14.35 -11.85 -2.26
N ILE A 46 -13.74 -10.98 -3.05
CA ILE A 46 -14.43 -10.29 -4.17
C ILE A 46 -14.86 -11.30 -5.25
N SER A 47 -14.04 -12.30 -5.53
CA SER A 47 -14.35 -13.38 -6.47
C SER A 47 -15.53 -14.25 -5.99
N LEU A 48 -15.60 -14.53 -4.68
CA LEU A 48 -16.72 -15.29 -4.09
C LEU A 48 -18.04 -14.49 -4.13
N ALA A 49 -17.99 -13.17 -4.00
CA ALA A 49 -19.17 -12.31 -4.09
C ALA A 49 -19.77 -12.29 -5.52
N GLN A 50 -18.98 -12.57 -6.56
CA GLN A 50 -19.47 -12.63 -7.94
C GLN A 50 -20.14 -13.97 -8.32
N GLY A 51 -19.91 -15.04 -7.53
CA GLY A 51 -20.28 -16.41 -7.93
C GLY A 51 -21.59 -16.98 -7.36
N GLY A 52 -22.31 -16.24 -6.50
CA GLY A 52 -23.28 -16.84 -5.56
C GLY A 52 -24.72 -16.33 -5.61
N GLY A 53 -25.14 -15.63 -6.66
CA GLY A 53 -26.54 -15.21 -6.78
C GLY A 53 -27.49 -16.41 -6.98
N PRO A 54 -28.62 -16.52 -6.23
CA PRO A 54 -29.54 -17.66 -6.29
C PRO A 54 -30.22 -17.88 -7.65
N THR A 55 -30.05 -16.99 -8.62
CA THR A 55 -30.72 -17.03 -9.91
C THR A 55 -29.94 -17.73 -11.02
N GLY A 56 -28.66 -18.08 -10.83
CA GLY A 56 -27.88 -18.90 -11.79
C GLY A 56 -27.87 -18.38 -13.23
N SER A 57 -28.27 -17.13 -13.44
CA SER A 57 -28.52 -16.52 -14.74
C SER A 57 -27.60 -15.33 -14.89
N PHE A 58 -26.81 -15.32 -15.96
CA PHE A 58 -26.06 -14.14 -16.41
C PHE A 58 -26.97 -13.03 -16.94
N SER A 59 -28.30 -13.21 -16.88
CA SER A 59 -29.29 -12.21 -17.26
C SER A 59 -29.52 -11.27 -16.08
N GLU A 60 -29.20 -9.99 -16.29
CA GLU A 60 -29.68 -8.81 -15.56
C GLU A 60 -30.48 -9.16 -14.30
N ALA A 61 -29.78 -9.43 -13.19
CA ALA A 61 -30.37 -9.06 -11.92
C ALA A 61 -30.66 -7.55 -12.07
N ALA A 62 -31.89 -7.14 -11.81
CA ALA A 62 -32.29 -5.73 -11.82
C ALA A 62 -31.49 -5.01 -10.72
N TYR A 63 -30.23 -4.73 -11.01
CA TYR A 63 -29.39 -3.87 -10.20
C TYR A 63 -29.96 -2.48 -10.37
N GLU A 64 -30.28 -1.84 -9.24
CA GLU A 64 -30.44 -0.40 -9.24
C GLU A 64 -29.09 0.19 -9.66
N ASP A 65 -28.98 0.59 -10.93
CA ASP A 65 -27.81 1.27 -11.47
C ASP A 65 -27.44 2.48 -10.62
N ASP A 66 -28.44 3.14 -10.00
CA ASP A 66 -28.25 4.24 -9.06
C ASP A 66 -27.52 3.80 -7.79
N LEU A 67 -27.83 2.62 -7.22
CA LEU A 67 -27.17 2.11 -6.03
C LEU A 67 -25.72 1.72 -6.31
N VAL A 68 -25.46 1.10 -7.47
CA VAL A 68 -24.09 0.76 -7.90
C VAL A 68 -23.29 2.03 -8.17
N ARG A 69 -23.87 2.99 -8.91
CA ARG A 69 -23.24 4.28 -9.22
C ARG A 69 -22.93 5.08 -7.96
N ASN A 70 -23.83 5.09 -6.98
CA ASN A 70 -23.62 5.76 -5.70
C ASN A 70 -22.56 5.07 -4.84
N SER A 71 -22.58 3.73 -4.79
CA SER A 71 -21.57 2.96 -4.04
C SER A 71 -20.17 3.17 -4.61
N VAL A 72 -20.04 3.15 -5.93
CA VAL A 72 -18.78 3.41 -6.64
C VAL A 72 -18.33 4.86 -6.44
N GLY A 73 -19.26 5.83 -6.52
CA GLY A 73 -18.98 7.23 -6.24
C GLY A 73 -18.45 7.48 -4.83
N ASN A 74 -19.04 6.83 -3.82
CA ASN A 74 -18.56 6.93 -2.43
C ASN A 74 -17.16 6.32 -2.24
N ILE A 75 -16.85 5.22 -2.92
CA ILE A 75 -15.50 4.63 -2.90
C ILE A 75 -14.48 5.57 -3.54
N PHE A 76 -14.80 6.16 -4.69
CA PHE A 76 -13.93 7.15 -5.32
C PHE A 76 -13.74 8.39 -4.44
N LYS A 77 -14.81 8.89 -3.81
CA LYS A 77 -14.74 10.01 -2.87
C LYS A 77 -13.86 9.70 -1.66
N LEU A 78 -13.91 8.48 -1.12
CA LEU A 78 -13.04 8.04 -0.02
C LEU A 78 -11.57 7.95 -0.45
N ILE A 79 -11.30 7.37 -1.63
CA ILE A 79 -9.94 7.20 -2.18
C ILE A 79 -9.33 8.56 -2.53
N GLU A 80 -10.09 9.46 -3.14
CA GLU A 80 -9.64 10.81 -3.50
C GLU A 80 -9.48 11.71 -2.27
N GLY A 81 -10.36 11.56 -1.28
CA GLY A 81 -10.42 12.39 -0.08
C GLY A 81 -9.42 11.99 1.00
N ALA A 82 -9.94 11.51 2.13
CA ALA A 82 -9.18 11.29 3.34
C ALA A 82 -8.13 10.17 3.20
N PHE A 83 -8.43 9.10 2.44
CA PHE A 83 -7.54 7.96 2.31
C PHE A 83 -6.30 8.29 1.45
N GLY A 84 -6.48 8.94 0.31
CA GLY A 84 -5.37 9.41 -0.53
C GLY A 84 -4.46 10.39 0.21
N ALA A 85 -5.04 11.32 0.98
CA ALA A 85 -4.28 12.23 1.84
C ALA A 85 -3.48 11.48 2.92
N LEU A 86 -4.08 10.46 3.55
CA LEU A 86 -3.41 9.65 4.58
C LEU A 86 -2.19 8.90 4.01
N ILE A 87 -2.32 8.24 2.86
CA ILE A 87 -1.20 7.54 2.21
C ILE A 87 -0.07 8.52 1.87
N MET A 88 -0.41 9.71 1.34
CA MET A 88 0.57 10.74 1.00
C MET A 88 1.37 11.19 2.23
N VAL A 89 0.70 11.45 3.36
CA VAL A 89 1.35 11.88 4.61
C VAL A 89 2.21 10.78 5.20
N VAL A 90 1.71 9.54 5.25
CA VAL A 90 2.47 8.39 5.79
C VAL A 90 3.70 8.10 4.93
N ALA A 91 3.58 8.15 3.60
CA ALA A 91 4.72 7.98 2.70
C ALA A 91 5.74 9.12 2.84
N GLY A 92 5.27 10.37 2.96
CA GLY A 92 6.13 11.53 3.18
C GLY A 92 6.93 11.46 4.49
N LEU A 93 6.25 11.13 5.60
CA LEU A 93 6.91 10.93 6.91
C LEU A 93 7.88 9.75 6.86
N GLY A 94 7.50 8.65 6.22
CA GLY A 94 8.38 7.50 6.00
C GLY A 94 9.64 7.85 5.21
N ALA A 95 9.53 8.72 4.20
CA ALA A 95 10.66 9.21 3.43
C ALA A 95 11.65 10.01 4.30
N ILE A 96 11.14 10.88 5.17
CA ILE A 96 11.98 11.68 6.10
C ILE A 96 12.73 10.77 7.07
N VAL A 97 12.04 9.79 7.68
CA VAL A 97 12.66 8.85 8.62
C VAL A 97 13.72 7.98 7.91
N ALA A 98 13.41 7.47 6.70
CA ALA A 98 14.36 6.69 5.92
C ALA A 98 15.61 7.50 5.52
N ALA A 99 15.43 8.79 5.19
CA ALA A 99 16.53 9.69 4.89
C ALA A 99 17.41 9.93 6.13
N ALA A 100 16.82 10.11 7.31
CA ALA A 100 17.54 10.29 8.56
C ALA A 100 18.37 9.05 8.96
N MET A 101 17.93 7.85 8.59
CA MET A 101 18.66 6.59 8.80
C MET A 101 19.76 6.33 7.74
N GLY A 102 19.97 7.24 6.78
CA GLY A 102 20.94 7.06 5.70
C GLY A 102 20.49 6.08 4.60
N ALA A 103 19.23 5.62 4.63
CA ALA A 103 18.68 4.68 3.66
C ALA A 103 18.13 5.40 2.41
N TYR A 104 19.01 6.07 1.66
CA TYR A 104 18.62 6.97 0.56
C TYR A 104 17.73 6.31 -0.52
N ARG A 105 18.00 5.03 -0.86
CA ARG A 105 17.19 4.31 -1.85
C ARG A 105 15.75 4.07 -1.37
N ALA A 106 15.57 3.81 -0.06
CA ALA A 106 14.24 3.65 0.53
C ALA A 106 13.51 5.00 0.62
N ALA A 107 14.22 6.06 1.00
CA ALA A 107 13.67 7.41 1.05
C ALA A 107 13.13 7.87 -0.32
N LEU A 108 13.90 7.64 -1.40
CA LEU A 108 13.45 7.92 -2.77
C LEU A 108 12.21 7.10 -3.16
N GLY A 109 12.16 5.82 -2.78
CA GLY A 109 10.98 4.98 -3.03
C GLY A 109 9.73 5.54 -2.37
N MET A 110 9.82 5.92 -1.10
CA MET A 110 8.70 6.52 -0.36
C MET A 110 8.30 7.89 -0.91
N LEU A 111 9.26 8.69 -1.39
CA LEU A 111 8.99 9.96 -2.05
C LEU A 111 8.21 9.77 -3.36
N VAL A 112 8.61 8.80 -4.19
CA VAL A 112 7.89 8.48 -5.43
C VAL A 112 6.46 8.02 -5.15
N VAL A 113 6.23 7.22 -4.09
CA VAL A 113 4.88 6.81 -3.68
C VAL A 113 4.03 8.02 -3.27
N ALA A 114 4.60 8.95 -2.49
CA ALA A 114 3.88 10.16 -2.09
C ALA A 114 3.48 11.05 -3.29
N VAL A 115 4.40 11.24 -4.25
CA VAL A 115 4.13 12.00 -5.48
C VAL A 115 3.14 11.26 -6.39
N GLY A 116 3.26 9.94 -6.50
CA GLY A 116 2.35 9.10 -7.28
C GLY A 116 0.93 9.15 -6.75
N ALA A 117 0.74 9.07 -5.42
CA ALA A 117 -0.56 9.21 -4.79
C ALA A 117 -1.20 10.59 -5.08
N PHE A 118 -0.39 11.65 -5.08
CA PHE A 118 -0.85 12.99 -5.43
C PHE A 118 -1.30 13.11 -6.90
N ILE A 119 -0.53 12.56 -7.84
CA ILE A 119 -0.86 12.58 -9.27
C ILE A 119 -2.11 11.74 -9.56
N LEU A 120 -2.21 10.54 -8.96
CA LEU A 120 -3.38 9.67 -9.13
C LEU A 120 -4.65 10.34 -8.62
N ARG A 121 -4.57 11.05 -7.49
CA ARG A 121 -5.70 11.85 -6.99
C ARG A 121 -6.16 12.89 -8.01
N ALA A 122 -5.21 13.66 -8.58
CA ALA A 122 -5.53 14.67 -9.58
C ALA A 122 -6.10 14.07 -10.87
N MET A 123 -5.58 12.93 -11.33
CA MET A 123 -6.12 12.24 -12.51
C MET A 123 -7.54 11.70 -12.27
N VAL A 124 -7.79 11.05 -11.14
CA VAL A 124 -9.12 10.52 -10.82
C VAL A 124 -10.15 11.64 -10.77
N SER A 125 -9.82 12.74 -10.09
CA SER A 125 -10.66 13.94 -10.02
C SER A 125 -10.98 14.51 -11.42
N LEU A 126 -9.97 14.55 -12.31
CA LEU A 126 -10.10 15.10 -13.66
C LEU A 126 -10.93 14.22 -14.59
N PHE A 127 -10.78 12.89 -14.51
CA PHE A 127 -11.49 11.97 -15.40
C PHE A 127 -12.90 11.61 -14.95
N PHE A 128 -13.15 11.56 -13.64
CA PHE A 128 -14.44 11.11 -13.10
C PHE A 128 -15.32 12.25 -12.57
N GLY A 129 -14.77 13.46 -12.39
CA GLY A 129 -15.47 14.61 -11.87
C GLY A 129 -15.71 14.52 -10.35
N ALA A 130 -15.50 15.64 -9.65
CA ALA A 130 -15.63 15.68 -8.19
C ALA A 130 -17.07 15.92 -7.68
N ASP A 131 -18.04 16.13 -8.57
CA ASP A 131 -19.43 16.43 -8.22
C ASP A 131 -20.27 15.15 -8.12
N TYR A 132 -20.09 14.44 -7.00
CA TYR A 132 -21.08 13.46 -6.55
C TYR A 132 -22.06 14.16 -5.61
N VAL A 133 -23.36 14.09 -5.93
CA VAL A 133 -24.42 14.69 -5.12
C VAL A 133 -24.37 14.09 -3.71
N ASP A 134 -24.14 14.93 -2.71
CA ASP A 134 -24.23 14.51 -1.31
C ASP A 134 -25.68 14.17 -0.99
N PHE A 135 -25.97 12.89 -0.80
CA PHE A 135 -27.23 12.47 -0.21
C PHE A 135 -27.19 12.84 1.28
N GLU A 136 -27.76 13.99 1.63
CA GLU A 136 -28.26 14.21 2.97
C GLU A 136 -29.34 13.14 3.22
N ALA A 137 -29.00 12.15 4.03
CA ALA A 137 -29.97 11.16 4.50
C ALA A 137 -31.03 11.89 5.33
N THR A 138 -32.14 12.27 4.69
CA THR A 138 -33.38 12.69 5.35
C THR A 138 -34.07 11.52 6.03
#